data_AF-A0A931FR91-F1
#
_entry.id   AF-A0A931FR91-F1
#
_cell.length_a   1.000
_cell.length_b   1.000
_cell.length_c   1.000
_cell.angle_alpha   90.00
_cell.angle_beta   90.00
_cell.angle_gamma   90.00
#
_symmetry.space_group_name_H-M   'P 1'
#
loop_
_entity.id
_entity.type
_entity.pdbx_description
1 polymer ?
#
loop_
_entity_poly.entity_id
_entity_poly.type
_entity_poly.pdbx_seq_one_letter_code
_entity_poly.pdbx_strand_id
1 'polypeptide(L)'
;MNLTSYIKKVDVRKLLMYLNIIDIKELIIPINIEPDYDVSEYKREIDTDYFFINEWSYKGYFETLTSFEFLTHRLYHQNYFQELDNDLKSELTSVSIEEDLNIINRLNKDSFAWSGYDSGELDEFKLKYIRLRSINNINKCIKYEGTFFGGSYGLNVLDWGECGFFAKIQMEGISRSILYNDLLGESYLLYLSGNYKLSHFVAYSAFENFLNLKTNSFEVQERLSEKLKKLFRESSIDTNKNVVYCSVVNNFSKQTKRRNDVAHGMDAVDINERAVREFLIEIITMIILYNNNYLNFKEVIEQVELEYRRKTQPNIV
;
A
#
# COMPACT_ATOMS: atom_id res chain seq x y z
N MET A 1 -0.04 -29.74 7.70
CA MET A 1 -1.15 -28.92 7.14
C MET A 1 -1.19 -29.15 5.64
N ASN A 2 -2.36 -29.33 5.03
CA ASN A 2 -2.51 -29.54 3.58
C ASN A 2 -2.90 -28.24 2.84
N LEU A 3 -2.84 -28.25 1.51
CA LEU A 3 -3.13 -27.08 0.67
C LEU A 3 -4.54 -26.50 0.90
N THR A 4 -5.56 -27.37 1.01
CA THR A 4 -6.94 -26.92 1.24
C THR A 4 -7.10 -26.19 2.57
N SER A 5 -6.46 -26.68 3.63
CA SER A 5 -6.45 -26.02 4.93
C SER A 5 -5.64 -24.73 4.91
N TYR A 6 -4.53 -24.70 4.17
CA TYR A 6 -3.69 -23.51 3.99
C TYR A 6 -4.45 -22.38 3.27
N ILE A 7 -5.06 -22.68 2.12
CA ILE A 7 -5.84 -21.72 1.32
C ILE A 7 -6.97 -21.07 2.14
N LYS A 8 -7.58 -21.81 3.07
CA LYS A 8 -8.64 -21.27 3.94
C LYS A 8 -8.13 -20.32 5.02
N LYS A 9 -6.86 -20.45 5.43
CA LYS A 9 -6.27 -19.68 6.54
C LYS A 9 -5.47 -18.46 6.07
N VAL A 10 -4.85 -18.56 4.91
CA VAL A 10 -3.94 -17.52 4.42
C VAL A 10 -4.69 -16.40 3.71
N ASP A 11 -4.16 -15.20 3.85
CA ASP A 11 -4.69 -13.99 3.23
C ASP A 11 -3.74 -13.52 2.11
N VAL A 12 -4.30 -13.16 0.95
CA VAL A 12 -3.51 -12.76 -0.24
C VAL A 12 -2.73 -11.48 0.03
N ARG A 13 -3.34 -10.49 0.70
CA ARG A 13 -2.67 -9.23 1.06
C ARG A 13 -1.45 -9.50 1.93
N LYS A 14 -1.58 -10.36 2.95
CA LYS A 14 -0.44 -10.73 3.82
C LYS A 14 0.70 -11.38 3.04
N LEU A 15 0.39 -12.26 2.09
CA LEU A 15 1.39 -12.90 1.24
C LEU A 15 2.12 -11.88 0.33
N LEU A 16 1.38 -10.94 -0.25
CA LEU A 16 1.96 -9.86 -1.05
C LEU A 16 2.81 -8.91 -0.21
N MET A 17 2.40 -8.63 1.03
CA MET A 17 3.20 -7.84 1.97
C MET A 17 4.51 -8.52 2.34
N TYR A 18 4.47 -9.85 2.55
CA TYR A 18 5.66 -10.66 2.83
C TYR A 18 6.66 -10.66 1.65
N LEU A 19 6.18 -10.56 0.40
CA LEU A 19 7.02 -10.38 -0.78
C LEU A 19 7.45 -8.93 -1.04
N ASN A 20 7.11 -7.98 -0.16
CA ASN A 20 7.32 -6.53 -0.35
C ASN A 20 6.67 -5.96 -1.62
N ILE A 21 5.60 -6.61 -2.11
CA ILE A 21 4.80 -6.11 -3.24
C ILE A 21 3.85 -5.04 -2.73
N ILE A 22 3.15 -5.33 -1.63
CA ILE A 22 2.34 -4.34 -0.90
C ILE A 22 3.13 -3.85 0.30
N ASP A 23 3.11 -2.55 0.53
CA ASP A 23 3.69 -1.95 1.71
C ASP A 23 2.77 -0.91 2.33
N ILE A 24 2.99 -0.63 3.61
CA ILE A 24 2.23 0.36 4.37
C ILE A 24 3.20 1.43 4.84
N LYS A 25 2.86 2.69 4.60
CA LYS A 25 3.65 3.84 5.05
C LYS A 25 2.78 4.77 5.87
N GLU A 26 3.31 5.21 7.00
CA GLU A 26 2.77 6.31 7.77
C GLU A 26 3.67 7.53 7.58
N LEU A 27 3.05 8.65 7.24
CA LEU A 27 3.74 9.91 6.97
C LEU A 27 2.94 11.06 7.54
N ILE A 28 3.61 12.17 7.75
CA ILE A 28 2.97 13.45 8.03
C ILE A 28 3.06 14.29 6.76
N ILE A 29 1.94 14.84 6.33
CA ILE A 29 1.87 15.68 5.13
C ILE A 29 1.28 17.04 5.48
N PRO A 30 1.72 18.12 4.81
CA PRO A 30 1.03 19.40 4.88
C PRO A 30 -0.34 19.26 4.21
N ILE A 31 -1.36 19.87 4.82
CA ILE A 31 -2.69 19.99 4.23
C ILE A 31 -2.85 21.42 3.78
N ASN A 32 -3.07 21.57 2.48
CA ASN A 32 -3.52 22.84 1.94
C ASN A 32 -5.01 23.00 2.25
N ILE A 33 -5.34 24.04 2.99
CA ILE A 33 -6.71 24.40 3.35
C ILE A 33 -7.14 25.72 2.73
N GLU A 34 -6.42 26.21 1.70
CA GLU A 34 -6.82 27.37 0.92
C GLU A 34 -8.29 27.22 0.46
N PRO A 35 -9.18 28.17 0.81
CA PRO A 35 -10.59 28.07 0.47
C PRO A 35 -10.84 28.02 -1.03
N ASP A 36 -11.80 27.21 -1.42
CA ASP A 36 -12.40 27.27 -2.75
C ASP A 36 -13.46 28.38 -2.74
N TYR A 37 -13.07 29.58 -3.17
CA TYR A 37 -13.94 30.76 -3.19
C TYR A 37 -15.06 30.69 -4.22
N ASP A 38 -15.01 29.74 -5.16
CA ASP A 38 -16.14 29.46 -6.06
C ASP A 38 -17.27 28.73 -5.31
N VAL A 39 -16.94 28.03 -4.21
CA VAL A 39 -17.90 27.30 -3.35
C VAL A 39 -18.26 28.09 -2.10
N SER A 40 -17.27 28.66 -1.41
CA SER A 40 -17.45 29.46 -0.19
C SER A 40 -16.88 30.86 -0.37
N GLU A 41 -17.75 31.81 -0.74
CA GLU A 41 -17.36 33.21 -0.98
C GLU A 41 -16.62 33.82 0.23
N TYR A 42 -15.54 34.56 -0.04
CA TYR A 42 -14.76 35.23 1.01
C TYR A 42 -15.60 36.27 1.76
N LYS A 43 -15.83 36.04 3.06
CA LYS A 43 -16.63 36.94 3.92
C LYS A 43 -15.81 37.92 4.76
N ARG A 44 -14.51 38.06 4.50
CA ARG A 44 -13.59 39.01 5.16
C ARG A 44 -13.55 38.81 6.69
N GLU A 45 -14.05 39.79 7.45
CA GLU A 45 -14.04 39.84 8.91
C GLU A 45 -15.15 39.00 9.56
N ILE A 46 -16.00 38.34 8.77
CA ILE A 46 -17.05 37.48 9.30
C ILE A 46 -16.54 36.04 9.38
N ASP A 47 -16.56 35.49 10.59
CA ASP A 47 -16.30 34.08 10.79
C ASP A 47 -17.39 33.23 10.11
N THR A 48 -16.97 32.35 9.22
CA THR A 48 -17.87 31.49 8.46
C THR A 48 -17.21 30.15 8.20
N ASP A 49 -18.01 29.23 7.65
CA ASP A 49 -17.49 27.97 7.14
C ASP A 49 -16.88 28.19 5.74
N TYR A 50 -15.64 27.74 5.59
CA TYR A 50 -14.93 27.71 4.33
C TYR A 50 -14.74 26.26 3.87
N PHE A 51 -15.03 26.01 2.60
CA PHE A 51 -14.81 24.73 1.95
C PHE A 51 -13.47 24.77 1.21
N PHE A 52 -12.75 23.65 1.22
CA PHE A 52 -11.53 23.51 0.42
C PHE A 52 -11.50 22.16 -0.29
N ILE A 53 -10.89 22.15 -1.47
CA ILE A 53 -10.55 20.96 -2.23
C ILE A 53 -9.11 21.10 -2.72
N ASN A 54 -8.28 20.13 -2.38
CA ASN A 54 -6.86 20.17 -2.72
C ASN A 54 -6.36 18.78 -3.10
N GLU A 55 -5.12 18.74 -3.61
CA GLU A 55 -4.45 17.50 -3.96
C GLU A 55 -3.07 17.40 -3.30
N TRP A 56 -2.64 16.16 -3.09
CA TRP A 56 -1.30 15.85 -2.61
C TRP A 56 -0.69 14.72 -3.43
N SER A 57 0.58 14.88 -3.79
CA SER A 57 1.31 13.93 -4.62
C SER A 57 1.97 12.86 -3.77
N TYR A 58 1.69 11.60 -4.03
CA TYR A 58 2.40 10.46 -3.45
C TYR A 58 3.50 9.91 -4.37
N LYS A 59 3.89 10.69 -5.39
CA LYS A 59 4.97 10.32 -6.30
C LYS A 59 6.26 10.05 -5.51
N GLY A 60 6.87 8.89 -5.75
CA GLY A 60 8.07 8.45 -5.05
C GLY A 60 7.81 7.54 -3.85
N TYR A 61 6.57 7.42 -3.38
CA TYR A 61 6.22 6.50 -2.29
C TYR A 61 5.74 5.14 -2.79
N PHE A 62 4.80 5.15 -3.74
CA PHE A 62 4.17 3.96 -4.31
C PHE A 62 3.97 4.11 -5.81
N GLU A 63 3.95 2.99 -6.52
CA GLU A 63 3.49 2.99 -7.91
C GLU A 63 1.97 3.16 -7.93
N THR A 64 1.24 2.38 -7.13
CA THR A 64 -0.22 2.42 -7.10
C THR A 64 -0.68 2.38 -5.65
N LEU A 65 -1.53 3.31 -5.23
CA LEU A 65 -2.18 3.28 -3.93
C LEU A 65 -3.43 2.40 -3.97
N THR A 66 -3.59 1.55 -2.96
CA THR A 66 -4.74 0.68 -2.74
C THR A 66 -5.65 1.24 -1.64
N SER A 67 -5.06 1.91 -0.64
CA SER A 67 -5.77 2.53 0.47
C SER A 67 -5.06 3.80 0.93
N PHE A 68 -5.84 4.72 1.48
CA PHE A 68 -5.37 5.95 2.10
C PHE A 68 -6.32 6.33 3.24
N GLU A 69 -5.75 6.68 4.39
CA GLU A 69 -6.50 7.09 5.57
C GLU A 69 -5.85 8.31 6.24
N PHE A 70 -6.67 9.27 6.67
CA PHE A 70 -6.25 10.32 7.59
C PHE A 70 -6.39 9.78 9.02
N LEU A 71 -5.27 9.66 9.74
CA LEU A 71 -5.27 9.13 11.11
C LEU A 71 -5.56 10.22 12.14
N THR A 72 -4.86 11.35 12.03
CA THR A 72 -5.01 12.50 12.93
C THR A 72 -4.43 13.75 12.28
N HIS A 73 -4.73 14.93 12.82
CA HIS A 73 -4.30 16.22 12.30
C HIS A 73 -4.00 17.22 13.42
N ARG A 74 -3.07 18.13 13.15
CA ARG A 74 -2.55 19.09 14.13
C ARG A 74 -2.02 20.34 13.43
N LEU A 75 -2.04 21.45 14.16
CA LEU A 75 -1.38 22.68 13.77
C LEU A 75 0.01 22.74 14.42
N TYR A 76 1.03 23.04 13.62
CA TYR A 76 2.39 23.20 14.09
C TYR A 76 2.93 24.57 13.76
N HIS A 77 3.51 25.21 14.77
CA HIS A 77 4.31 26.43 14.61
C HIS A 77 5.80 26.05 14.67
N GLN A 78 6.66 26.72 13.91
CA GLN A 78 8.11 26.53 13.91
C GLN A 78 8.76 26.64 15.31
N ASN A 79 8.16 27.42 16.22
CA ASN A 79 8.64 27.54 17.60
C ASN A 79 8.46 26.26 18.42
N TYR A 80 7.55 25.36 18.02
CA TYR A 80 7.38 24.05 18.65
C TYR A 80 8.70 23.26 18.71
N PHE A 81 9.51 23.33 17.65
CA PHE A 81 10.78 22.60 17.60
C PHE A 81 11.82 23.15 18.60
N GLN A 82 11.66 24.38 19.07
CA GLN A 82 12.52 24.98 20.11
C GLN A 82 12.26 24.38 21.49
N GLU A 83 11.14 23.70 21.71
CA GLU A 83 10.76 23.11 23.00
C GLU A 83 11.08 21.61 23.09
N LEU A 84 11.48 20.99 21.97
CA LEU A 84 11.88 19.58 21.94
C LEU A 84 13.13 19.29 22.77
N ASP A 85 13.26 18.05 23.26
CA ASP A 85 14.49 17.58 23.91
C ASP A 85 15.70 17.71 22.97
N ASN A 86 16.86 18.04 23.52
CA ASN A 86 18.08 18.32 22.75
C ASN A 86 18.51 17.15 21.85
N ASP A 87 18.25 15.92 22.28
CA ASP A 87 18.57 14.72 21.51
C ASP A 87 17.71 14.65 20.22
N LEU A 88 16.42 14.97 20.31
CA LEU A 88 15.52 15.04 19.13
C LEU A 88 15.90 16.20 18.22
N LYS A 89 16.27 17.35 18.79
CA LYS A 89 16.70 18.53 18.03
C LYS A 89 17.93 18.28 17.17
N SER A 90 18.87 17.46 17.65
CA SER A 90 20.11 17.17 16.90
C SER A 90 19.89 16.37 15.61
N GLU A 91 18.75 15.68 15.48
CA GLU A 91 18.36 14.91 14.31
C GLU A 91 17.58 15.75 13.28
N LEU A 92 17.14 16.95 13.65
CA LEU A 92 16.37 17.83 12.77
C LEU A 92 17.26 18.51 11.74
N THR A 93 16.77 18.61 10.51
CA THR A 93 17.52 19.18 9.38
C THR A 93 17.13 20.62 9.11
N SER A 94 16.00 21.10 9.64
CA SER A 94 15.45 22.45 9.45
C SER A 94 15.20 22.86 7.99
N VAL A 95 15.09 21.88 7.08
CA VAL A 95 14.80 22.11 5.65
C VAL A 95 13.32 22.43 5.45
N SER A 96 12.43 21.72 6.15
CA SER A 96 11.00 22.04 6.23
C SER A 96 10.36 21.44 7.49
N ILE A 97 9.26 22.04 7.96
CA ILE A 97 8.45 21.52 9.07
C ILE A 97 7.98 20.09 8.76
N GLU A 98 7.60 19.79 7.53
CA GLU A 98 7.18 18.44 7.10
C GLU A 98 8.30 17.42 7.32
N GLU A 99 9.53 17.72 6.90
CA GLU A 99 10.66 16.80 7.03
C GLU A 99 10.99 16.53 8.50
N ASP A 100 11.04 17.58 9.32
CA ASP A 100 11.30 17.48 10.75
C ASP A 100 10.20 16.69 11.48
N LEU A 101 8.93 16.92 11.14
CA LEU A 101 7.80 16.13 11.66
C LEU A 101 7.90 14.65 11.26
N ASN A 102 8.32 14.34 10.03
CA ASN A 102 8.53 12.97 9.59
C ASN A 102 9.78 12.30 10.24
N ILE A 103 10.80 13.07 10.63
CA ILE A 103 11.90 12.58 11.48
C ILE A 103 11.35 12.22 12.86
N ILE A 104 10.62 13.13 13.50
CA ILE A 104 10.00 12.91 14.82
C ILE A 104 9.08 11.69 14.80
N ASN A 105 8.20 11.56 13.80
CA ASN A 105 7.27 10.43 13.70
C ASN A 105 7.98 9.08 13.49
N ARG A 106 9.18 9.07 12.91
CA ARG A 106 10.00 7.85 12.81
C ARG A 106 10.63 7.47 14.16
N LEU A 107 11.06 8.46 14.94
CA LEU A 107 11.68 8.25 16.25
C LEU A 107 10.65 7.96 17.35
N ASN A 108 9.49 8.63 17.30
CA ASN A 108 8.39 8.47 18.23
C ASN A 108 7.05 8.70 17.52
N LYS A 109 6.38 7.60 17.14
CA LYS A 109 5.10 7.62 16.41
C LYS A 109 3.96 8.34 17.14
N ASP A 110 3.98 8.31 18.47
CA ASP A 110 2.90 8.88 19.27
C ASP A 110 3.09 10.39 19.44
N SER A 111 4.33 10.88 19.33
CA SER A 111 4.67 12.30 19.51
C SER A 111 3.78 13.22 18.69
N PHE A 112 3.48 12.86 17.43
CA PHE A 112 2.63 13.69 16.57
C PHE A 112 1.24 13.97 17.14
N ALA A 113 0.62 13.00 17.83
CA ALA A 113 -0.72 13.16 18.37
C ALA A 113 -0.75 14.02 19.64
N TRP A 114 0.34 14.00 20.41
CA TRP A 114 0.49 14.74 21.68
C TRP A 114 1.15 16.11 21.50
N SER A 115 1.58 16.40 20.29
CA SER A 115 2.36 17.58 19.95
C SER A 115 1.63 18.44 18.92
N GLY A 116 1.89 19.75 18.96
CA GLY A 116 1.12 20.72 18.18
C GLY A 116 -0.24 21.02 18.81
N TYR A 117 -0.94 21.98 18.22
CA TYR A 117 -2.21 22.47 18.71
C TYR A 117 -3.37 21.72 18.05
N ASP A 118 -4.38 21.35 18.83
CA ASP A 118 -5.64 20.89 18.26
C ASP A 118 -6.38 22.10 17.66
N SER A 119 -6.94 21.96 16.46
CA SER A 119 -7.78 23.03 15.91
C SER A 119 -9.00 23.33 16.77
N GLY A 120 -9.49 22.36 17.57
CA GLY A 120 -10.58 22.59 18.51
C GLY A 120 -10.22 23.56 19.66
N GLU A 121 -8.93 23.74 19.94
CA GLU A 121 -8.41 24.62 21.01
C GLU A 121 -8.26 26.08 20.55
N LEU A 122 -8.41 26.36 19.25
CA LEU A 122 -8.30 27.69 18.69
C LEU A 122 -9.69 28.32 18.53
N ASP A 123 -9.86 29.53 19.04
CA ASP A 123 -11.13 30.25 18.93
C ASP A 123 -11.42 30.72 17.50
N GLU A 124 -10.37 31.17 16.79
CA GLU A 124 -10.47 31.80 15.47
C GLU A 124 -10.40 30.82 14.29
N PHE A 125 -10.07 29.54 14.55
CA PHE A 125 -9.94 28.51 13.52
C PHE A 125 -10.33 27.14 14.05
N LYS A 126 -11.27 26.43 13.40
CA LYS A 126 -11.64 25.05 13.77
C LYS A 126 -11.81 24.18 12.54
N LEU A 127 -10.97 23.15 12.37
CA LEU A 127 -11.21 22.16 11.32
C LEU A 127 -12.40 21.29 11.72
N LYS A 128 -13.42 21.23 10.86
CA LYS A 128 -14.58 20.36 11.09
C LYS A 128 -14.29 18.95 10.61
N TYR A 129 -13.79 18.82 9.40
CA TYR A 129 -13.37 17.54 8.85
C TYR A 129 -12.39 17.70 7.70
N ILE A 130 -11.64 16.63 7.46
CA ILE A 130 -10.89 16.37 6.24
C ILE A 130 -11.18 14.93 5.81
N ARG A 131 -11.41 14.72 4.52
CA ARG A 131 -11.66 13.37 3.99
C ARG A 131 -11.02 13.18 2.61
N LEU A 132 -10.68 11.94 2.31
CA LEU A 132 -10.26 11.54 1.00
C LEU A 132 -11.45 11.60 0.04
N ARG A 133 -11.28 12.28 -1.09
CA ARG A 133 -12.27 12.34 -2.17
C ARG A 133 -12.00 11.28 -3.24
N SER A 134 -10.74 11.14 -3.65
CA SER A 134 -10.35 10.16 -4.68
C SER A 134 -8.85 9.90 -4.70
N ILE A 135 -8.46 8.73 -5.19
CA ILE A 135 -7.07 8.36 -5.50
C ILE A 135 -6.89 8.34 -7.02
N ASN A 136 -5.90 9.05 -7.54
CA ASN A 136 -5.55 9.06 -8.96
C ASN A 136 -4.18 8.39 -9.20
N ASN A 137 -4.22 7.08 -9.47
CA ASN A 137 -3.06 6.24 -9.75
C ASN A 137 -2.35 6.53 -11.07
N ILE A 138 -2.95 7.32 -11.97
CA ILE A 138 -2.29 7.76 -13.21
C ILE A 138 -1.39 8.95 -12.90
N ASN A 139 -1.92 9.98 -12.23
CA ASN A 139 -1.18 11.21 -11.91
C ASN A 139 -0.37 11.12 -10.60
N LYS A 140 -0.50 10.00 -9.87
CA LYS A 140 0.13 9.76 -8.56
C LYS A 140 -0.24 10.81 -7.51
N CYS A 141 -1.51 11.21 -7.49
CA CYS A 141 -2.04 12.16 -6.51
C CYS A 141 -3.32 11.66 -5.85
N ILE A 142 -3.53 12.08 -4.61
CA ILE A 142 -4.83 12.00 -3.95
C ILE A 142 -5.52 13.36 -4.05
N LYS A 143 -6.85 13.34 -4.08
CA LYS A 143 -7.68 14.52 -3.86
C LYS A 143 -8.36 14.39 -2.52
N TYR A 144 -8.33 15.44 -1.74
CA TYR A 144 -9.00 15.53 -0.45
C TYR A 144 -9.80 16.82 -0.37
N GLU A 145 -10.78 16.81 0.52
CA GLU A 145 -11.64 17.96 0.76
C GLU A 145 -11.97 18.06 2.23
N GLY A 146 -12.37 19.25 2.66
CA GLY A 146 -12.73 19.50 4.03
C GLY A 146 -13.49 20.79 4.21
N THR A 147 -13.76 21.08 5.48
CA THR A 147 -14.38 22.34 5.89
C THR A 147 -13.76 22.77 7.20
N PHE A 148 -13.51 24.06 7.33
CA PHE A 148 -13.13 24.67 8.60
C PHE A 148 -14.00 25.91 8.85
N PHE A 149 -14.07 26.29 10.11
CA PHE A 149 -14.65 27.55 10.56
C PHE A 149 -13.53 28.55 10.83
N GLY A 150 -13.68 29.79 10.37
CA GLY A 150 -12.77 30.89 10.71
C GLY A 150 -13.11 32.16 9.94
N GLY A 151 -12.41 33.25 10.24
CA GLY A 151 -12.50 34.54 9.55
C GLY A 151 -11.16 34.94 8.92
N SER A 152 -11.00 36.23 8.58
CA SER A 152 -9.74 36.77 8.06
C SER A 152 -8.52 36.56 8.98
N TYR A 153 -8.74 36.45 10.29
CA TYR A 153 -7.68 36.20 11.27
C TYR A 153 -7.27 34.72 11.30
N GLY A 154 -8.24 33.80 11.33
CA GLY A 154 -7.97 32.35 11.24
C GLY A 154 -7.32 31.93 9.91
N LEU A 155 -7.67 32.61 8.81
CA LEU A 155 -6.99 32.46 7.52
C LEU A 155 -5.57 33.02 7.55
N ASN A 156 -5.35 34.15 8.23
CA ASN A 156 -4.01 34.73 8.40
C ASN A 156 -3.08 33.83 9.23
N VAL A 157 -3.57 33.03 10.19
CA VAL A 157 -2.72 32.06 10.93
C VAL A 157 -1.97 31.11 9.98
N LEU A 158 -2.47 30.92 8.76
CA LEU A 158 -1.88 30.09 7.72
C LEU A 158 -0.89 30.85 6.81
N ASP A 159 -0.99 32.19 6.77
CA ASP A 159 -0.12 33.10 6.00
C ASP A 159 1.18 33.45 6.74
N TRP A 160 1.34 33.05 8.00
CA TRP A 160 2.45 33.49 8.84
C TRP A 160 3.80 32.83 8.50
N GLY A 161 3.87 31.93 7.51
CA GLY A 161 5.10 31.25 7.07
C GLY A 161 5.76 30.33 8.11
N GLU A 162 5.41 30.51 9.39
CA GLU A 162 5.92 29.81 10.55
C GLU A 162 4.92 28.78 11.08
N CYS A 163 3.66 28.80 10.63
CA CYS A 163 2.59 27.87 11.03
C CYS A 163 2.08 27.06 9.84
N GLY A 164 1.76 25.78 10.07
CA GLY A 164 1.15 24.93 9.05
C GLY A 164 0.20 23.90 9.64
N PHE A 165 -0.78 23.50 8.83
CA PHE A 165 -1.69 22.41 9.16
C PHE A 165 -1.15 21.09 8.59
N PHE A 166 -1.01 20.09 9.44
CA PHE A 166 -0.44 18.80 9.05
C PHE A 166 -1.38 17.66 9.43
N ALA A 167 -1.41 16.62 8.60
CA ALA A 167 -2.10 15.38 8.93
C ALA A 167 -1.13 14.21 8.92
N LYS A 168 -1.27 13.34 9.92
CA LYS A 168 -0.70 12.01 9.88
C LYS A 168 -1.62 11.13 9.05
N ILE A 169 -1.03 10.50 8.04
CA ILE A 169 -1.71 9.67 7.07
C ILE A 169 -1.16 8.25 7.12
N GLN A 170 -1.99 7.28 6.77
CA GLN A 170 -1.57 5.92 6.46
C GLN A 170 -1.89 5.61 5.00
N MET A 171 -0.89 5.14 4.28
CA MET A 171 -1.01 4.73 2.89
C MET A 171 -0.68 3.26 2.77
N GLU A 172 -1.47 2.55 1.97
CA GLU A 172 -1.12 1.24 1.47
C GLU A 172 -1.03 1.31 -0.05
N GLY A 173 0.02 0.71 -0.60
CA GLY A 173 0.19 0.66 -2.04
C GLY A 173 1.13 -0.44 -2.51
N ILE A 174 1.14 -0.60 -3.82
CA ILE A 174 2.08 -1.44 -4.56
C ILE A 174 3.40 -0.68 -4.66
N SER A 175 4.45 -1.25 -4.07
CA SER A 175 5.80 -0.73 -4.13
C SER A 175 6.38 -0.90 -5.52
N ARG A 176 7.16 0.08 -5.98
CA ARG A 176 7.88 -0.02 -7.25
C ARG A 176 8.84 -1.21 -7.22
N SER A 177 8.72 -2.12 -8.19
CA SER A 177 9.51 -3.33 -8.17
C SER A 177 9.87 -3.81 -9.58
N ILE A 178 10.32 -5.06 -9.67
CA ILE A 178 10.50 -5.80 -10.90
C ILE A 178 9.13 -6.18 -11.50
N LEU A 179 9.06 -6.29 -12.82
CA LEU A 179 7.79 -6.40 -13.57
C LEU A 179 6.81 -7.44 -13.02
N TYR A 180 7.24 -8.66 -12.66
CA TYR A 180 6.30 -9.65 -12.13
C TYR A 180 5.67 -9.24 -10.79
N ASN A 181 6.35 -8.47 -9.96
CA ASN A 181 5.79 -7.94 -8.71
C ASN A 181 4.74 -6.87 -9.01
N ASP A 182 5.02 -5.99 -9.96
CA ASP A 182 4.05 -4.97 -10.40
C ASP A 182 2.79 -5.64 -10.96
N LEU A 183 2.96 -6.69 -11.79
CA LEU A 183 1.84 -7.47 -12.32
C LEU A 183 1.06 -8.23 -11.23
N LEU A 184 1.73 -8.78 -10.21
CA LEU A 184 1.05 -9.42 -9.07
C LEU A 184 0.22 -8.41 -8.27
N GLY A 185 0.76 -7.21 -8.04
CA GLY A 185 0.03 -6.12 -7.41
C GLY A 185 -1.20 -5.71 -8.22
N GLU A 186 -1.03 -5.49 -9.53
CA GLU A 186 -2.13 -5.13 -10.43
C GLU A 186 -3.21 -6.23 -10.49
N SER A 187 -2.78 -7.49 -10.55
CA SER A 187 -3.68 -8.64 -10.47
C SER A 187 -4.51 -8.62 -9.19
N TYR A 188 -3.93 -8.23 -8.06
CA TYR A 188 -4.64 -8.15 -6.79
C TYR A 188 -5.65 -7.00 -6.77
N LEU A 189 -5.35 -5.86 -7.39
CA LEU A 189 -6.31 -4.76 -7.56
C LEU A 189 -7.50 -5.15 -8.44
N LEU A 190 -7.23 -5.86 -9.53
CA LEU A 190 -8.28 -6.42 -10.39
C LEU A 190 -9.14 -7.45 -9.64
N TYR A 191 -8.55 -8.22 -8.73
CA TYR A 191 -9.27 -9.14 -7.86
C TYR A 191 -10.21 -8.38 -6.90
N LEU A 192 -9.72 -7.32 -6.24
CA LEU A 192 -10.52 -6.50 -5.32
C LEU A 192 -11.67 -5.77 -6.01
N SER A 193 -11.48 -5.37 -7.27
CA SER A 193 -12.51 -4.70 -8.08
C SER A 193 -13.51 -5.64 -8.77
N GLY A 194 -13.39 -6.95 -8.55
CA GLY A 194 -14.29 -7.95 -9.14
C GLY A 194 -13.99 -8.32 -10.59
N ASN A 195 -12.89 -7.83 -11.18
CA ASN A 195 -12.47 -8.15 -12.53
C ASN A 195 -11.66 -9.46 -12.58
N TYR A 196 -12.32 -10.57 -12.23
CA TYR A 196 -11.67 -11.86 -11.98
C TYR A 196 -10.98 -12.48 -13.21
N LYS A 197 -11.55 -12.34 -14.40
CA LYS A 197 -10.94 -12.87 -15.63
C LYS A 197 -9.62 -12.16 -15.95
N LEU A 198 -9.61 -10.83 -15.87
CA LEU A 198 -8.41 -10.05 -16.12
C LEU A 198 -7.39 -10.26 -15.00
N SER A 199 -7.83 -10.32 -13.74
CA SER A 199 -6.98 -10.67 -12.60
C SER A 199 -6.27 -12.00 -12.82
N HIS A 200 -7.00 -13.07 -13.19
CA HIS A 200 -6.39 -14.38 -13.49
C HIS A 200 -5.35 -14.29 -14.61
N PHE A 201 -5.67 -13.58 -15.69
CA PHE A 201 -4.76 -13.41 -16.82
C PHE A 201 -3.47 -12.67 -16.43
N VAL A 202 -3.58 -11.60 -15.65
CA VAL A 202 -2.44 -10.82 -15.15
C VAL A 202 -1.62 -11.65 -14.15
N ALA A 203 -2.25 -12.36 -13.21
CA ALA A 203 -1.58 -13.29 -12.29
C ALA A 203 -0.76 -14.35 -13.03
N TYR A 204 -1.35 -14.95 -14.09
CA TYR A 204 -0.67 -15.93 -14.91
C TYR A 204 0.57 -15.33 -15.59
N SER A 205 0.40 -14.14 -16.18
CA SER A 205 1.48 -13.42 -16.87
C SER A 205 2.59 -13.02 -15.90
N ALA A 206 2.24 -12.62 -14.68
CA ALA A 206 3.18 -12.32 -13.61
C ALA A 206 4.02 -13.55 -13.27
N PHE A 207 3.38 -14.69 -13.03
CA PHE A 207 4.10 -15.92 -12.69
C PHE A 207 4.96 -16.43 -13.85
N GLU A 208 4.48 -16.35 -15.09
CA GLU A 208 5.30 -16.66 -16.27
C GLU A 208 6.52 -15.75 -16.38
N ASN A 209 6.36 -14.45 -16.11
CA ASN A 209 7.47 -13.49 -16.09
C ASN A 209 8.49 -13.84 -14.99
N PHE A 210 8.03 -14.20 -13.79
CA PHE A 210 8.90 -14.67 -12.70
C PHE A 210 9.72 -15.89 -13.12
N LEU A 211 9.08 -16.91 -13.70
CA LEU A 211 9.78 -18.11 -14.18
C LEU A 211 10.82 -17.75 -15.23
N ASN A 212 10.42 -16.99 -16.27
CA ASN A 212 11.33 -16.57 -17.34
C ASN A 212 12.54 -15.80 -16.82
N LEU A 213 12.33 -14.91 -15.84
CA LEU A 213 13.41 -14.15 -15.20
C LEU A 213 14.38 -15.07 -14.46
N LYS A 214 13.87 -16.05 -13.73
CA LYS A 214 14.72 -16.95 -12.93
C LYS A 214 15.43 -18.02 -13.76
N THR A 215 14.87 -18.44 -14.89
CA THR A 215 15.47 -19.42 -15.81
C THR A 215 16.12 -18.81 -17.04
N ASN A 216 16.17 -17.47 -17.12
CA ASN A 216 16.64 -16.71 -18.29
C ASN A 216 16.05 -17.21 -19.63
N SER A 217 14.74 -17.43 -19.66
CA SER A 217 14.05 -18.14 -20.76
C SER A 217 12.97 -17.30 -21.45
N PHE A 218 13.20 -15.98 -21.56
CA PHE A 218 12.24 -15.05 -22.17
C PHE A 218 11.87 -15.38 -23.61
N GLU A 219 12.82 -15.92 -24.38
CA GLU A 219 12.63 -16.26 -25.80
C GLU A 219 12.17 -17.72 -26.01
N VAL A 220 12.12 -18.52 -24.95
CA VAL A 220 11.81 -19.95 -25.05
C VAL A 220 10.31 -20.17 -24.91
N GLN A 221 9.69 -20.70 -25.96
CA GLN A 221 8.29 -21.11 -25.97
C GLN A 221 8.11 -22.49 -25.31
N GLU A 222 8.04 -22.49 -23.99
CA GLU A 222 7.75 -23.67 -23.16
C GLU A 222 6.43 -23.49 -22.40
N ARG A 223 5.79 -24.60 -22.03
CA ARG A 223 4.59 -24.54 -21.17
C ARG A 223 4.98 -24.05 -19.78
N LEU A 224 4.07 -23.33 -19.10
CA LEU A 224 4.29 -22.85 -17.73
C LEU A 224 4.72 -23.97 -16.77
N SER A 225 4.11 -25.15 -16.89
CA SER A 225 4.47 -26.32 -16.08
C SER A 225 5.89 -26.84 -16.34
N GLU A 226 6.41 -26.68 -17.56
CA GLU A 226 7.77 -27.09 -17.93
C GLU A 226 8.77 -26.10 -17.37
N LYS A 227 8.52 -24.79 -17.54
CA LYS A 227 9.32 -23.70 -16.94
C LYS A 227 9.39 -23.85 -15.42
N LEU A 228 8.26 -24.17 -14.78
CA LEU A 228 8.19 -24.39 -13.33
C LEU A 228 9.04 -25.59 -12.90
N LYS A 229 8.92 -26.73 -13.59
CA LYS A 229 9.71 -27.92 -13.29
C LYS A 229 11.21 -27.66 -13.49
N LYS A 230 11.58 -26.95 -14.55
CA LYS A 230 12.96 -26.56 -14.83
C LYS A 230 13.53 -25.72 -13.70
N LEU A 231 12.82 -24.65 -13.30
CA LEU A 231 13.23 -23.77 -12.21
C LEU A 231 13.51 -24.54 -10.92
N PHE A 232 12.60 -25.41 -10.51
CA PHE A 232 12.74 -26.14 -9.24
C PHE A 232 13.74 -27.29 -9.33
N ARG A 233 13.98 -27.88 -10.52
CA ARG A 233 15.04 -28.86 -10.73
C ARG A 233 16.43 -28.26 -10.59
N GLU A 234 16.58 -27.00 -10.99
CA GLU A 234 17.82 -26.23 -10.89
C GLU A 234 18.03 -25.59 -9.50
N SER A 235 17.01 -25.65 -8.64
CA SER A 235 17.04 -25.11 -7.27
C SER A 235 17.61 -26.10 -6.24
N SER A 236 17.91 -25.63 -5.03
CA SER A 236 18.30 -26.46 -3.88
C SER A 236 17.13 -27.21 -3.20
N ILE A 237 15.92 -27.09 -3.75
CA ILE A 237 14.69 -27.61 -3.15
C ILE A 237 14.50 -29.09 -3.55
N ASP A 238 14.39 -29.98 -2.56
CA ASP A 238 14.06 -31.40 -2.82
C ASP A 238 12.58 -31.54 -3.22
N THR A 239 12.33 -31.45 -4.52
CA THR A 239 11.00 -31.53 -5.14
C THR A 239 10.25 -32.84 -4.91
N ASN A 240 10.92 -33.90 -4.43
CA ASN A 240 10.27 -35.17 -4.09
C ASN A 240 9.71 -35.19 -2.67
N LYS A 241 10.21 -34.31 -1.79
CA LYS A 241 9.83 -34.28 -0.36
C LYS A 241 9.15 -32.99 0.06
N ASN A 242 9.34 -31.89 -0.68
CA ASN A 242 8.80 -30.60 -0.29
C ASN A 242 7.26 -30.57 -0.41
N VAL A 243 6.57 -30.44 0.73
CA VAL A 243 5.11 -30.53 0.81
C VAL A 243 4.43 -29.43 0.02
N VAL A 244 5.01 -28.23 0.00
CA VAL A 244 4.46 -27.08 -0.72
C VAL A 244 4.52 -27.33 -2.22
N TYR A 245 5.69 -27.67 -2.75
CA TYR A 245 5.89 -27.95 -4.17
C TYR A 245 4.95 -29.07 -4.66
N CYS A 246 4.99 -30.23 -3.99
CA CYS A 246 4.21 -31.41 -4.42
C CYS A 246 2.70 -31.15 -4.40
N SER A 247 2.22 -30.28 -3.51
CA SER A 247 0.79 -29.97 -3.40
C SER A 247 0.28 -29.00 -4.47
N VAL A 248 1.13 -28.11 -4.99
CA VAL A 248 0.71 -27.00 -5.86
C VAL A 248 1.03 -27.27 -7.34
N VAL A 249 2.13 -27.95 -7.64
CA VAL A 249 2.68 -28.08 -9.01
C VAL A 249 1.67 -28.61 -10.04
N ASN A 250 0.79 -29.54 -9.65
CA ASN A 250 -0.16 -30.17 -10.56
C ASN A 250 -1.33 -29.26 -10.95
N ASN A 251 -1.61 -28.21 -10.18
CA ASN A 251 -2.73 -27.30 -10.42
C ASN A 251 -2.49 -26.39 -11.64
N PHE A 252 -1.24 -26.13 -12.01
CA PHE A 252 -0.89 -25.21 -13.11
C PHE A 252 -1.36 -25.66 -14.49
N SER A 253 -1.51 -26.97 -14.73
CA SER A 253 -2.06 -27.50 -15.98
C SER A 253 -3.48 -26.96 -16.26
N LYS A 254 -4.32 -26.92 -15.23
CA LYS A 254 -5.67 -26.36 -15.27
C LYS A 254 -5.66 -24.84 -15.49
N GLN A 255 -4.68 -24.15 -14.91
CA GLN A 255 -4.56 -22.69 -15.02
C GLN A 255 -4.14 -22.26 -16.43
N THR A 256 -3.27 -23.01 -17.10
CA THR A 256 -2.92 -22.76 -18.52
C THR A 256 -4.13 -22.85 -19.43
N LYS A 257 -5.00 -23.86 -19.24
CA LYS A 257 -6.25 -23.97 -20.00
C LYS A 257 -7.13 -22.73 -19.79
N ARG A 258 -7.39 -22.36 -18.54
CA ARG A 258 -8.17 -21.17 -18.18
C ARG A 258 -7.62 -19.88 -18.81
N ARG A 259 -6.30 -19.68 -18.78
CA ARG A 259 -5.67 -18.52 -19.41
C ARG A 259 -5.92 -18.48 -20.92
N ASN A 260 -5.79 -19.61 -21.59
CA ASN A 260 -6.02 -19.69 -23.04
C ASN A 260 -7.48 -19.42 -23.37
N ASP A 261 -8.40 -19.96 -22.59
CA ASP A 261 -9.83 -19.74 -22.81
C ASP A 261 -10.19 -18.24 -22.64
N VAL A 262 -9.58 -17.54 -21.66
CA VAL A 262 -9.70 -16.07 -21.51
C VAL A 262 -9.10 -15.34 -22.72
N ALA A 263 -7.88 -15.70 -23.12
CA ALA A 263 -7.17 -15.04 -24.22
C ALA A 263 -7.88 -15.19 -25.58
N HIS A 264 -8.57 -16.31 -25.79
CA HIS A 264 -9.30 -16.60 -27.02
C HIS A 264 -10.79 -16.17 -26.96
N GLY A 265 -11.24 -15.56 -25.86
CA GLY A 265 -12.60 -15.07 -25.72
C GLY A 265 -13.66 -16.17 -25.74
N MET A 266 -13.36 -17.36 -25.20
CA MET A 266 -14.32 -18.45 -25.13
C MET A 266 -15.41 -18.15 -24.09
N ASP A 267 -16.68 -18.20 -24.50
CA ASP A 267 -17.85 -17.72 -23.71
C ASP A 267 -18.06 -18.41 -22.35
N ALA A 268 -17.49 -19.60 -22.12
CA ALA A 268 -17.80 -20.47 -20.98
C ALA A 268 -16.77 -20.47 -19.84
N VAL A 269 -15.91 -19.45 -19.72
CA VAL A 269 -14.90 -19.43 -18.65
C VAL A 269 -15.47 -18.83 -17.36
N ASP A 270 -15.95 -19.71 -16.47
CA ASP A 270 -16.29 -19.34 -15.10
C ASP A 270 -15.01 -19.26 -14.24
N ILE A 271 -14.33 -18.10 -14.32
CA ILE A 271 -13.32 -17.67 -13.36
C ILE A 271 -14.02 -16.74 -12.38
N ASN A 272 -14.39 -17.30 -11.23
CA ASN A 272 -14.98 -16.57 -10.11
C ASN A 272 -13.91 -16.16 -9.08
N GLU A 273 -14.34 -15.36 -8.09
CA GLU A 273 -13.50 -14.86 -7.00
C GLU A 273 -12.64 -15.96 -6.35
N ARG A 274 -13.28 -17.09 -6.00
CA ARG A 274 -12.59 -18.21 -5.36
C ARG A 274 -11.48 -18.77 -6.24
N ALA A 275 -11.74 -18.94 -7.53
CA ALA A 275 -10.75 -19.48 -8.47
C ALA A 275 -9.53 -18.56 -8.60
N VAL A 276 -9.73 -17.24 -8.61
CA VAL A 276 -8.64 -16.26 -8.65
C VAL A 276 -7.88 -16.23 -7.33
N ARG A 277 -8.58 -16.19 -6.20
CA ARG A 277 -7.97 -16.20 -4.87
C ARG A 277 -7.10 -17.44 -4.66
N GLU A 278 -7.60 -18.62 -5.00
CA GLU A 278 -6.84 -19.87 -4.94
C GLU A 278 -5.57 -19.79 -5.80
N PHE A 279 -5.69 -19.28 -7.03
CA PHE A 279 -4.56 -19.14 -7.94
C PHE A 279 -3.52 -18.12 -7.45
N LEU A 280 -3.93 -16.96 -6.95
CA LEU A 280 -3.03 -15.97 -6.34
C LEU A 280 -2.27 -16.58 -5.15
N ILE A 281 -2.96 -17.30 -4.26
CA ILE A 281 -2.31 -17.99 -3.14
C ILE A 281 -1.26 -18.98 -3.66
N GLU A 282 -1.61 -19.80 -4.65
CA GLU A 282 -0.70 -20.79 -5.24
C GLU A 282 0.56 -20.15 -5.81
N ILE A 283 0.44 -19.16 -6.69
CA ILE A 283 1.61 -18.53 -7.34
C ILE A 283 2.49 -17.80 -6.34
N ILE A 284 1.90 -17.05 -5.41
CA ILE A 284 2.66 -16.28 -4.43
C ILE A 284 3.38 -17.24 -3.47
N THR A 285 2.72 -18.34 -3.08
CA THR A 285 3.34 -19.37 -2.24
C THR A 285 4.50 -20.06 -2.96
N MET A 286 4.40 -20.29 -4.27
CA MET A 286 5.50 -20.85 -5.06
C MET A 286 6.70 -19.90 -5.15
N ILE A 287 6.46 -18.60 -5.27
CA ILE A 287 7.52 -17.57 -5.24
C ILE A 287 8.18 -17.54 -3.85
N ILE A 288 7.38 -17.54 -2.78
CA ILE A 288 7.86 -17.59 -1.39
C ILE A 288 8.71 -18.84 -1.14
N LEU A 289 8.22 -20.00 -1.59
CA LEU A 289 8.94 -21.26 -1.51
C LEU A 289 10.29 -21.17 -2.22
N TYR A 290 10.32 -20.65 -3.45
CA TYR A 290 11.56 -20.53 -4.22
C TYR A 290 12.58 -19.61 -3.52
N ASN A 291 12.12 -18.49 -2.97
CA ASN A 291 13.00 -17.51 -2.33
C ASN A 291 13.52 -17.96 -0.96
N ASN A 292 12.78 -18.80 -0.22
CA ASN A 292 13.08 -19.10 1.19
C ASN A 292 13.26 -20.59 1.52
N ASN A 293 12.96 -21.50 0.60
CA ASN A 293 13.05 -22.95 0.77
C ASN A 293 12.26 -23.51 1.99
N TYR A 294 11.07 -22.98 2.24
CA TYR A 294 10.21 -23.51 3.31
C TYR A 294 9.73 -24.94 3.01
N LEU A 295 9.73 -25.81 4.01
CA LEU A 295 9.47 -27.23 3.84
C LEU A 295 7.98 -27.56 3.79
N ASN A 296 7.15 -26.74 4.45
CA ASN A 296 5.73 -26.98 4.60
C ASN A 296 4.93 -25.67 4.75
N PHE A 297 3.60 -25.77 4.58
CA PHE A 297 2.71 -24.61 4.67
C PHE A 297 2.63 -23.96 6.06
N LYS A 298 2.98 -24.68 7.14
CA LYS A 298 2.92 -24.11 8.50
C LYS A 298 4.02 -23.07 8.68
N GLU A 299 5.24 -23.40 8.23
CA GLU A 299 6.37 -22.47 8.19
C GLU A 299 6.03 -21.21 7.38
N VAL A 300 5.39 -21.37 6.21
CA VAL A 300 4.95 -20.22 5.40
C VAL A 300 4.02 -19.30 6.18
N ILE A 301 2.99 -19.84 6.84
CA ILE A 301 2.05 -19.03 7.64
C ILE A 301 2.80 -18.32 8.77
N GLU A 302 3.64 -19.04 9.52
CA GLU A 302 4.35 -18.48 10.68
C GLU A 302 5.20 -17.27 10.27
N GLN A 303 5.92 -17.37 9.15
CA GLN A 303 6.79 -16.30 8.66
C GLN A 303 6.00 -15.13 8.06
N VAL A 304 4.92 -15.41 7.33
CA VAL A 304 4.02 -14.38 6.79
C VAL A 304 3.34 -13.59 7.92
N GLU A 305 2.88 -14.28 8.97
CA GLU A 305 2.26 -13.61 10.13
C GLU A 305 3.26 -12.80 10.95
N LEU A 306 4.49 -13.30 11.12
CA LEU A 306 5.56 -12.56 11.79
C LEU A 306 5.86 -11.24 11.06
N GLU A 307 6.04 -11.30 9.74
CA GLU A 307 6.34 -10.12 8.94
C GLU A 307 5.16 -9.14 8.87
N TYR A 308 3.94 -9.67 8.77
CA TYR A 308 2.73 -8.85 8.82
C TYR A 308 2.63 -8.04 10.12
N ARG A 309 2.93 -8.66 11.27
CA ARG A 309 2.95 -7.95 12.56
C ARG A 309 4.02 -6.86 12.60
N ARG A 310 5.23 -7.13 12.09
CA ARG A 310 6.29 -6.12 12.01
C ARG A 310 5.87 -4.89 11.20
N LYS A 311 5.18 -5.10 10.08
CA LYS A 311 4.72 -4.01 9.20
C LYS A 311 3.52 -3.23 9.73
N THR A 312 2.61 -3.89 10.46
CA THR A 312 1.35 -3.27 10.91
C THR A 312 1.35 -2.83 12.37
N GLN A 313 2.23 -3.41 13.19
CA GLN A 313 2.32 -3.17 14.64
C GLN A 313 3.80 -3.11 15.07
N PRO A 314 4.57 -2.12 14.60
CA PRO A 314 6.01 -2.06 14.86
C PRO A 314 6.39 -1.96 16.35
N ASN A 315 5.42 -1.66 17.24
CA ASN A 315 5.64 -1.48 18.69
C ASN A 315 5.36 -2.73 19.53
N ILE A 316 5.16 -3.91 18.93
CA ILE A 316 5.01 -5.18 19.66
C ILE A 316 6.21 -6.08 19.32
N VAL A 317 7.29 -5.93 20.10
CA VAL A 317 8.41 -6.89 20.17
C VAL A 317 8.37 -7.60 21.51
#